data_AF-A0A3B3VRK2-F1
#
_entry.id   AF-A0A3B3VRK2-F1
#
_cell.length_a   1.000
_cell.length_b   1.000
_cell.length_c   1.000
_cell.angle_alpha   90.00
_cell.angle_beta   90.00
_cell.angle_gamma   90.00
#
_symmetry.space_group_name_H-M   'P 1'
#
loop_
_entity.id
_entity.type
_entity.pdbx_description
1 polymer ?
#
loop_
_entity_poly.entity_id
_entity_poly.type
_entity_poly.pdbx_seq_one_letter_code
_entity_poly.pdbx_strand_id
1 'polypeptide(L)'
;MNLHQVLTGAVNPGDNCFSVGSVNNVPFTAYASGCDVVVLGSNFERLQIIPGAKHGNIQVGCVNCSQRGGQVRIQRTYKSNVFVVEMDIYRKLSCQWQKTGQFVLESMVRNLAWHPTGTFTHLSVMMLKFRASFLKMLNQLFKSYLQLADIYFY
;
A
#
# COMPACT_ATOMS: atom_id res chain seq x y z
N MET A 1 25.32 -28.00 2.77
CA MET A 1 24.76 -26.67 3.12
C MET A 1 23.80 -26.28 2.02
N ASN A 2 22.51 -26.17 2.31
CA ASN A 2 21.55 -25.66 1.32
C ASN A 2 21.10 -24.27 1.78
N LEU A 3 21.92 -23.27 1.46
CA LEU A 3 21.44 -21.90 1.46
C LEU A 3 20.50 -21.80 0.26
N HIS A 4 19.22 -22.08 0.47
CA HIS A 4 18.20 -21.67 -0.49
C HIS A 4 18.25 -20.15 -0.51
N GLN A 5 18.86 -19.60 -1.57
CA GLN A 5 18.84 -18.17 -1.81
C GLN A 5 17.37 -17.78 -1.96
N VAL A 6 16.81 -17.12 -0.95
CA VAL A 6 15.50 -16.50 -1.07
C VAL A 6 15.70 -15.28 -1.97
N LEU A 7 15.57 -15.51 -3.28
CA LEU A 7 15.60 -14.45 -4.29
C LEU A 7 14.37 -13.57 -4.06
N THR A 8 14.53 -12.52 -3.27
CA THR A 8 13.60 -11.40 -3.28
C THR A 8 13.72 -10.79 -4.67
N GLY A 9 12.73 -11.03 -5.53
CA GLY A 9 12.80 -10.67 -6.96
C GLY A 9 13.14 -9.20 -7.20
N ALA A 10 13.48 -8.88 -8.45
CA ALA A 10 13.81 -7.52 -8.87
C ALA A 10 12.62 -6.56 -8.71
N VAL A 11 12.92 -5.28 -8.48
CA VAL A 11 11.90 -4.23 -8.45
C VAL A 11 11.22 -4.14 -9.81
N ASN A 12 9.89 -4.03 -9.83
CA ASN A 12 9.13 -3.81 -11.05
C ASN A 12 9.59 -2.54 -11.79
N PRO A 13 9.58 -2.54 -13.13
CA PRO A 13 9.89 -1.33 -13.89
C PRO A 13 8.79 -0.28 -13.72
N GLY A 14 9.20 0.99 -13.72
CA GLY A 14 8.30 2.14 -13.64
C GLY A 14 8.49 2.97 -12.37
N ASP A 15 7.86 4.15 -12.36
CA ASP A 15 7.92 5.07 -11.23
C ASP A 15 7.07 4.56 -10.05
N ASN A 16 7.46 4.91 -8.82
CA ASN A 16 6.73 4.58 -7.58
C ASN A 16 6.55 3.08 -7.30
N CYS A 17 7.44 2.22 -7.84
CA CYS A 17 7.47 0.78 -7.54
C CYS A 17 8.21 0.43 -6.24
N PHE A 18 8.71 1.44 -5.52
CA PHE A 18 9.26 1.30 -4.17
C PHE A 18 8.95 2.55 -3.35
N SER A 19 8.98 2.42 -2.03
CA SER A 19 8.84 3.53 -1.10
C SER A 19 9.53 3.20 0.23
N VAL A 20 10.05 4.23 0.88
CA VAL A 20 10.58 4.15 2.25
C VAL A 20 9.51 4.67 3.22
N GLY A 21 9.25 3.91 4.27
CA GLY A 21 8.38 4.29 5.37
C GLY A 21 9.12 4.25 6.70
N SER A 22 8.39 4.55 7.77
CA SER A 22 8.93 4.45 9.13
C SER A 22 7.89 3.94 10.11
N VAL A 23 8.37 3.13 11.06
CA VAL A 23 7.63 2.63 12.22
C VAL A 23 8.45 3.01 13.44
N ASN A 24 7.89 3.77 14.37
CA ASN A 24 8.61 4.20 15.58
C ASN A 24 9.99 4.82 15.28
N ASN A 25 10.09 5.63 14.21
CA ASN A 25 11.33 6.25 13.71
C ASN A 25 12.39 5.28 13.15
N VAL A 26 12.06 3.99 13.00
CA VAL A 26 12.92 3.02 12.32
C VAL A 26 12.47 2.89 10.87
N PRO A 27 13.37 3.13 9.88
CA PRO A 27 13.01 3.07 8.47
C PRO A 27 12.82 1.63 8.01
N PHE A 28 11.91 1.46 7.06
CA PHE A 28 11.73 0.22 6.30
C PHE A 28 11.51 0.55 4.83
N THR A 29 11.82 -0.38 3.94
CA THR A 29 11.61 -0.24 2.50
C THR A 29 10.58 -1.24 2.03
N ALA A 30 9.57 -0.80 1.29
CA ALA A 30 8.66 -1.71 0.59
C ALA A 30 8.80 -1.52 -0.93
N TYR A 31 8.84 -2.62 -1.68
CA TYR A 31 8.94 -2.56 -3.13
C TYR A 31 8.14 -3.66 -3.83
N ALA A 32 7.70 -3.36 -5.05
CA ALA A 32 6.95 -4.26 -5.91
C ALA A 32 7.89 -5.23 -6.64
N SER A 33 7.63 -6.53 -6.56
CA SER A 33 8.34 -7.59 -7.29
C SER A 33 7.32 -8.49 -7.99
N GLY A 34 7.09 -8.26 -9.28
CA GLY A 34 6.00 -8.87 -10.03
C GLY A 34 4.64 -8.55 -9.41
N CYS A 35 3.97 -9.58 -8.88
CA CYS A 35 2.72 -9.45 -8.14
C CYS A 35 2.90 -9.41 -6.61
N ASP A 36 4.12 -9.57 -6.10
CA ASP A 36 4.41 -9.51 -4.67
C ASP A 36 4.82 -8.10 -4.24
N VAL A 37 4.71 -7.84 -2.94
CA VAL A 37 5.38 -6.71 -2.29
C VAL A 37 6.36 -7.25 -1.26
N VAL A 38 7.62 -6.88 -1.40
CA VAL A 38 8.69 -7.24 -0.47
C VAL A 38 8.91 -6.09 0.49
N VAL A 39 8.93 -6.39 1.78
CA VAL A 39 9.24 -5.43 2.85
C VAL A 39 10.58 -5.78 3.46
N LEU A 40 11.50 -4.80 3.46
CA LEU A 40 12.85 -4.89 3.99
C LEU A 40 13.01 -3.99 5.21
N GLY A 41 13.83 -4.42 6.16
CA GLY A 41 14.28 -3.62 7.30
C GLY A 41 15.29 -2.56 6.88
N SER A 42 15.72 -1.75 7.86
CA SER A 42 16.72 -0.69 7.66
C SER A 42 18.09 -1.21 7.20
N ASN A 43 18.41 -2.46 7.53
CA ASN A 43 19.61 -3.20 7.11
C ASN A 43 19.41 -4.00 5.81
N PHE A 44 18.30 -3.77 5.08
CA PHE A 44 17.89 -4.51 3.89
C PHE A 44 17.62 -6.01 4.11
N GLU A 45 17.47 -6.46 5.35
CA GLU A 45 17.00 -7.81 5.62
C GLU A 45 15.52 -7.95 5.26
N ARG A 46 15.13 -9.11 4.73
CA ARG A 46 13.74 -9.37 4.35
C ARG A 46 12.89 -9.60 5.59
N LEU A 47 12.02 -8.63 5.90
CA LEU A 47 11.05 -8.73 6.99
C LEU A 47 9.81 -9.53 6.59
N GLN A 48 9.26 -9.27 5.39
CA GLN A 48 8.06 -9.95 4.92
C GLN A 48 7.92 -9.93 3.40
N ILE A 49 7.22 -10.93 2.86
CA ILE A 49 6.65 -10.90 1.50
C ILE A 49 5.13 -10.90 1.63
N ILE A 50 4.48 -9.94 1.00
CA ILE A 50 3.02 -9.88 0.84
C ILE A 50 2.69 -10.56 -0.49
N PRO A 51 2.16 -11.80 -0.48
CA PRO A 51 2.05 -12.62 -1.67
C PRO A 51 0.91 -12.17 -2.59
N GLY A 52 1.22 -11.93 -3.87
CA GLY A 52 0.28 -11.62 -4.93
C GLY A 52 -0.69 -12.75 -5.27
N ALA A 53 -0.34 -14.00 -4.93
CA ALA A 53 -1.24 -15.16 -5.09
C ALA A 53 -2.58 -14.97 -4.36
N LYS A 54 -2.58 -14.29 -3.21
CA LYS A 54 -3.81 -13.95 -2.47
C LYS A 54 -4.60 -12.79 -3.09
N HIS A 55 -4.08 -12.20 -4.16
CA HIS A 55 -4.60 -11.00 -4.81
C HIS A 55 -4.76 -11.20 -6.34
N GLY A 56 -4.95 -12.44 -6.77
CA GLY A 56 -5.19 -12.81 -8.16
C GLY A 56 -3.96 -12.73 -9.07
N ASN A 57 -2.75 -12.72 -8.49
CA ASN A 57 -1.49 -12.60 -9.24
C ASN A 57 -1.40 -11.35 -10.13
N ILE A 58 -2.18 -10.31 -9.82
CA ILE A 58 -2.17 -9.07 -10.58
C ILE A 58 -0.88 -8.31 -10.26
N GLN A 59 -0.15 -7.83 -11.26
CA GLN A 59 1.08 -7.06 -11.05
C GLN A 59 0.86 -5.83 -10.15
N VAL A 60 1.81 -5.57 -9.25
CA VAL A 60 1.81 -4.36 -8.42
C VAL A 60 2.38 -3.20 -9.25
N GLY A 61 1.60 -2.14 -9.42
CA GLY A 61 1.96 -0.97 -10.21
C GLY A 61 2.49 0.20 -9.38
N CYS A 62 2.15 0.28 -8.09
CA CYS A 62 2.66 1.32 -7.20
C CYS A 62 2.66 0.87 -5.74
N VAL A 63 3.68 1.30 -5.00
CA VAL A 63 3.85 1.10 -3.55
C VAL A 63 4.11 2.45 -2.91
N ASN A 64 3.40 2.79 -1.84
CA ASN A 64 3.62 4.03 -1.10
C ASN A 64 3.53 3.81 0.41
N CYS A 65 4.60 4.14 1.12
CA CYS A 65 4.72 3.92 2.57
C CYS A 65 4.44 5.19 3.37
N SER A 66 3.82 5.02 4.53
CA SER A 66 3.61 6.09 5.50
C SER A 66 4.88 6.36 6.29
N GLN A 67 5.10 7.64 6.63
CA GLN A 67 6.27 8.07 7.40
C GLN A 67 6.09 7.97 8.91
N ARG A 68 4.87 7.72 9.42
CA ARG A 68 4.61 7.75 10.88
C ARG A 68 3.98 6.49 11.46
N GLY A 69 3.29 5.68 10.67
CA GLY A 69 2.48 4.58 11.19
C GLY A 69 2.74 3.22 10.56
N GLY A 70 3.84 3.06 9.82
CA GLY A 70 4.16 1.75 9.24
C GLY A 70 3.26 1.27 8.11
N GLN A 71 2.30 2.08 7.66
CA GLN A 71 1.37 1.66 6.62
C GLN A 71 2.03 1.58 5.25
N VAL A 72 1.55 0.66 4.43
CA VAL A 72 1.94 0.49 3.03
C VAL A 72 0.67 0.43 2.19
N ARG A 73 0.55 1.39 1.26
CA ARG A 73 -0.47 1.40 0.21
C ARG A 73 0.10 0.69 -1.01
N ILE A 74 -0.69 -0.23 -1.58
CA ILE A 74 -0.29 -1.06 -2.71
C ILE A 74 -1.38 -0.93 -3.77
N GLN A 75 -1.03 -0.42 -4.95
CA GLN A 75 -1.91 -0.41 -6.11
C GLN A 75 -1.54 -1.52 -7.07
N ARG A 76 -2.56 -2.20 -7.60
CA ARG A 76 -2.41 -3.22 -8.63
C ARG A 76 -2.97 -2.73 -9.95
N THR A 77 -2.26 -3.04 -11.03
CA THR A 77 -2.49 -2.49 -12.37
C THR A 77 -3.87 -2.80 -12.94
N TYR A 78 -4.44 -3.96 -12.61
CA TYR A 78 -5.77 -4.36 -13.08
C TYR A 78 -6.89 -3.86 -12.15
N LYS A 79 -7.87 -3.15 -12.75
CA LYS A 79 -9.01 -2.48 -12.08
C LYS A 79 -8.64 -1.44 -11.01
N SER A 80 -7.38 -0.99 -10.97
CA SER A 80 -6.87 -0.07 -9.95
C SER A 80 -7.31 -0.43 -8.53
N ASN A 81 -7.21 -1.71 -8.19
CA ASN A 81 -7.44 -2.16 -6.84
C ASN A 81 -6.33 -1.63 -5.94
N VAL A 82 -6.69 -0.84 -4.93
CA VAL A 82 -5.76 -0.34 -3.93
C VAL A 82 -5.97 -1.08 -2.63
N PHE A 83 -4.90 -1.67 -2.13
CA PHE A 83 -4.84 -2.36 -0.85
C PHE A 83 -4.11 -1.46 0.15
N VAL A 84 -4.63 -1.41 1.37
CA VAL A 84 -3.94 -0.82 2.52
C VAL A 84 -3.50 -1.98 3.41
N VAL A 85 -2.22 -2.01 3.69
CA VAL A 85 -1.59 -2.99 4.56
C VAL A 85 -0.88 -2.24 5.66
N GLU A 86 -1.06 -2.67 6.90
CA GLU A 86 -0.45 -2.04 8.05
C GLU A 86 0.27 -3.03 8.91
N MET A 87 1.31 -2.52 9.56
CA MET A 87 2.04 -3.29 10.54
C MET A 87 1.18 -3.46 11.79
N ASP A 88 0.85 -4.70 12.15
CA ASP A 88 0.24 -5.00 13.44
C ASP A 88 1.32 -4.89 14.53
N ILE A 89 1.37 -3.74 15.21
CA ILE A 89 2.33 -3.45 16.28
C ILE A 89 1.88 -4.10 17.62
N TYR A 90 0.61 -4.52 17.74
CA TYR A 90 0.05 -5.02 18.99
C TYR A 90 0.31 -6.51 19.23
N ARG A 91 0.59 -7.28 18.17
CA ARG A 91 1.03 -8.68 18.29
C ARG A 91 2.54 -8.75 18.60
N LYS A 92 2.84 -8.64 19.89
CA LYS A 92 4.15 -8.66 20.61
C LYS A 92 5.28 -9.61 20.15
N LEU A 93 5.10 -10.47 19.14
CA LEU A 93 6.09 -11.49 18.76
C LEU A 93 6.40 -11.55 17.25
N SER A 94 5.60 -10.91 16.39
CA SER A 94 5.89 -10.87 14.96
C SER A 94 5.28 -9.62 14.32
N CYS A 95 6.13 -8.61 14.20
CA CYS A 95 5.97 -7.45 13.34
C CYS A 95 5.60 -7.88 11.91
N GLN A 96 4.31 -7.91 11.56
CA GLN A 96 3.82 -8.32 10.25
C GLN A 96 2.85 -7.29 9.69
N TRP A 97 3.03 -6.95 8.42
CA TRP A 97 2.12 -6.20 7.58
C TRP A 97 0.92 -7.05 7.19
N GLN A 98 -0.26 -6.66 7.67
CA GLN A 98 -1.54 -7.30 7.40
C GLN A 98 -2.49 -6.36 6.66
N LYS A 99 -3.30 -6.91 5.76
CA LYS A 99 -4.27 -6.12 5.01
C LYS A 99 -5.33 -5.58 5.97
N THR A 100 -5.45 -4.25 6.05
CA THR A 100 -6.46 -3.57 6.88
C THR A 100 -7.61 -3.00 6.06
N GLY A 101 -7.39 -2.77 4.76
CA GLY A 101 -8.42 -2.20 3.90
C GLY A 101 -8.19 -2.45 2.42
N GLN A 102 -9.25 -2.24 1.64
CA GLN A 102 -9.20 -2.23 0.18
C GLN A 102 -10.29 -1.34 -0.37
N PHE A 103 -9.98 -0.65 -1.46
CA PHE A 103 -10.96 0.05 -2.28
C PHE A 103 -10.60 -0.09 -3.75
N VAL A 104 -11.61 0.10 -4.62
CA VAL A 104 -11.46 0.00 -6.07
C VAL A 104 -11.65 1.38 -6.65
N LEU A 105 -10.74 1.78 -7.56
CA LEU A 105 -10.84 3.04 -8.26
C LEU A 105 -11.38 2.81 -9.67
N GLU A 106 -12.28 3.69 -10.11
CA GLU A 106 -12.92 3.59 -11.44
C GLU A 106 -11.95 3.87 -12.60
N SER A 107 -10.76 4.41 -12.31
CA SER A 107 -9.77 4.80 -13.32
C SER A 107 -8.37 4.29 -12.96
N MET A 108 -7.50 4.24 -13.98
CA MET A 108 -6.12 3.81 -13.82
C MET A 108 -5.35 4.80 -12.93
N VAL A 109 -4.79 4.32 -11.82
CA VAL A 109 -3.94 5.12 -10.94
C VAL A 109 -2.49 4.72 -11.10
N ARG A 110 -1.63 5.72 -11.29
CA ARG A 110 -0.18 5.54 -11.47
C ARG A 110 0.64 6.01 -10.26
N ASN A 111 0.02 6.70 -9.31
CA ASN A 111 0.69 7.18 -8.12
C ASN A 111 -0.30 7.23 -6.95
N LEU A 112 0.15 6.80 -5.79
CA LEU A 112 -0.54 6.94 -4.51
C LEU A 112 0.34 7.74 -3.57
N ALA A 113 -0.25 8.67 -2.83
CA ALA A 113 0.45 9.37 -1.76
C ALA A 113 -0.34 9.24 -0.46
N TRP A 114 0.36 9.11 0.66
CA TRP A 114 -0.21 9.37 1.98
C TRP A 114 -0.44 10.86 2.16
N HIS A 115 -1.54 11.20 2.83
CA HIS A 115 -1.72 12.57 3.28
C HIS A 115 -0.59 12.90 4.29
N PRO A 116 0.00 14.11 4.27
CA PRO A 116 1.15 14.45 5.13
C PRO A 116 0.90 14.30 6.64
N THR A 117 -0.36 14.36 7.06
CA THR A 117 -0.76 14.14 8.46
C THR A 117 -0.79 12.66 8.87
N GLY A 118 -0.67 11.72 7.92
CA GLY A 118 -0.51 10.30 8.19
C GLY A 118 -1.75 9.60 8.75
N THR A 119 -2.91 10.24 8.74
CA THR A 119 -4.15 9.62 9.24
C THR A 119 -4.71 8.64 8.21
N PHE A 120 -5.15 7.48 8.71
CA PHE A 120 -5.80 6.38 7.97
C PHE A 120 -6.85 6.84 6.96
N THR A 121 -7.54 7.91 7.30
CA THR A 121 -8.78 8.37 6.68
C THR A 121 -8.57 9.22 5.43
N HIS A 122 -7.38 9.79 5.22
CA HIS A 122 -7.13 10.67 4.07
C HIS A 122 -6.26 9.99 3.01
N LEU A 123 -6.92 9.55 1.94
CA LEU A 123 -6.28 9.18 0.69
C LEU A 123 -6.03 10.44 -0.13
N SER A 124 -4.78 10.90 -0.20
CA SER A 124 -4.36 11.85 -1.23
C SER A 124 -3.92 11.06 -2.47
N VAL A 125 -4.86 10.71 -3.36
CA VAL A 125 -4.47 10.22 -4.70
C VAL A 125 -4.01 11.42 -5.50
N MET A 126 -2.70 11.55 -5.73
CA MET A 126 -2.20 12.52 -6.70
C MET A 126 -2.38 11.95 -8.12
N MET A 127 -3.54 12.18 -8.72
CA MET A 127 -3.81 11.79 -10.11
C MET A 127 -3.07 12.72 -11.07
N LEU A 128 -1.90 12.30 -11.55
CA LEU A 128 -1.22 12.96 -12.67
C LEU A 128 -1.83 12.49 -14.01
N LYS A 129 -2.93 13.16 -14.41
CA LYS A 129 -3.27 13.70 -15.76
C LYS A 129 -4.77 13.60 -16.11
N PHE A 130 -5.39 14.79 -16.06
CA PHE A 130 -6.39 15.42 -16.92
C PHE A 130 -7.80 14.81 -17.17
N ARG A 131 -8.78 15.64 -16.79
CA ARG A 131 -10.19 15.84 -17.19
C ARG A 131 -11.29 14.93 -16.61
N ALA A 132 -12.32 15.62 -16.11
CA ALA A 132 -13.68 15.22 -15.71
C ALA A 132 -13.88 14.17 -14.60
N SER A 133 -12.98 13.20 -14.44
CA SER A 133 -13.18 12.09 -13.47
C SER A 133 -12.86 12.44 -12.02
N PHE A 134 -12.25 13.61 -11.76
CA PHE A 134 -11.84 14.06 -10.43
C PHE A 134 -13.04 14.37 -9.50
N LEU A 135 -14.13 14.96 -10.03
CA LEU A 135 -15.34 15.25 -9.25
C LEU A 135 -16.12 13.98 -8.88
N LYS A 136 -16.12 12.94 -9.73
CA LYS A 136 -16.77 11.66 -9.41
C LYS A 136 -16.04 10.93 -8.29
N MET A 137 -14.70 10.95 -8.31
CA MET A 137 -13.89 10.33 -7.26
C MET A 137 -14.01 11.06 -5.90
N LEU A 138 -14.06 12.40 -5.88
CA LEU A 138 -14.34 13.16 -4.64
C LEU A 138 -15.71 12.80 -4.05
N ASN A 139 -16.73 12.64 -4.90
CA ASN A 139 -18.05 12.17 -4.47
C ASN A 139 -18.03 10.73 -3.93
N GLN A 140 -17.22 9.84 -4.52
CA GLN A 140 -17.09 8.47 -4.03
C GLN A 140 -16.40 8.43 -2.65
N LEU A 141 -15.34 9.23 -2.48
CA LEU A 141 -14.64 9.39 -1.20
C LEU A 141 -15.56 9.97 -0.13
N PHE A 142 -16.39 10.96 -0.47
CA PHE A 142 -17.44 11.50 0.41
C PHE A 142 -18.52 10.46 0.76
N LYS A 143 -18.91 9.60 -0.18
CA LYS A 143 -19.90 8.53 0.08
C LYS A 143 -19.35 7.43 1.00
N SER A 144 -18.10 7.01 0.80
CA SER A 144 -17.44 6.10 1.75
C SER A 144 -17.24 6.73 3.13
N TYR A 145 -17.08 8.06 3.20
CA TYR A 145 -17.02 8.80 4.47
C TYR A 145 -18.36 8.78 5.22
N LEU A 146 -19.49 8.97 4.51
CA LEU A 146 -20.82 8.86 5.10
C LEU A 146 -21.14 7.44 5.58
N GLN A 147 -20.79 6.41 4.80
CA GLN A 147 -20.99 5.01 5.23
C GLN A 147 -20.17 4.61 6.45
N LEU A 148 -19.00 5.21 6.66
CA LEU A 148 -18.21 5.01 7.89
C LEU A 148 -18.78 5.80 9.07
N ALA A 149 -19.30 7.01 8.85
CA ALA A 149 -19.92 7.81 9.91
C ALA A 149 -21.19 7.15 10.47
N ASP A 150 -21.97 6.45 9.63
CA ASP A 150 -23.17 5.71 10.05
C ASP A 150 -22.84 4.47 10.91
N ILE A 151 -21.60 3.98 10.91
CA ILE A 151 -21.16 2.82 11.71
C ILE A 151 -20.71 3.24 13.13
N TYR A 152 -20.37 4.51 13.34
CA TYR A 152 -19.91 5.04 14.64
C TYR A 152 -21.01 5.73 15.48
N PHE A 153 -22.26 5.73 15.00
CA PHE A 153 -23.43 6.21 15.74
C PHE A 153 -24.47 5.10 15.91
N TYR A 154 -24.13 4.03 16.63
CA TYR A 154 -25.07 3.13 17.32
C TYR A 154 -24.40 2.54 18.57
#